data_AF-B4H7W2-F1
#
_entry.id   AF-B4H7W2-F1
#
_cell.length_a   1.000
_cell.length_b   1.000
_cell.length_c   1.000
_cell.angle_alpha   90.00
_cell.angle_beta   90.00
_cell.angle_gamma   90.00
#
_symmetry.space_group_name_H-M   'P 1'
#
loop_
_entity.id
_entity.type
_entity.pdbx_description
1 polymer ?
#
loop_
_entity_poly.entity_id
_entity_poly.type
_entity_poly.pdbx_seq_one_letter_code
_entity_poly.pdbx_strand_id
1 'polypeptide(L)'
;MGKKKVAEEDLVVPPQDTRICGTICICQMTLVLSSVALVYLTVAIYMPSTRAFKSGIDPTPVMCTTTRALNKDNCEWGSCGEWCLSKTSGACIQIYVNLRSNGSNLIFQNCTNSANKTCYGIDQDRADKARCINDECKNLTGTFNCTAGQCLNITDAFECIFHNSDAPVKCSGRRGKINCMDISGLYSCSRGTCRKIRTPYNCDRRCGCVNTLMDECKEFLKDFGRDGSDHNARARFPCFYSPGKKDIVVARFDLEVTYRQFVFASVVPSVLFVVSCSILLMCQKTVYVGDDAKMRFKGCVDTETILNKNNVGAPTNGDMGGGGGDEVMAL
;
A
#
# COMPACT_ATOMS: atom_id res chain seq x y z
N MET A 1 -27.55 73.27 1.56
CA MET A 1 -26.85 71.97 1.68
C MET A 1 -27.41 71.02 0.61
N GLY A 2 -26.84 71.04 -0.59
CA GLY A 2 -27.16 70.05 -1.62
C GLY A 2 -26.08 68.97 -1.61
N LYS A 3 -26.38 67.78 -1.06
CA LYS A 3 -25.49 66.63 -1.19
C LYS A 3 -25.48 66.23 -2.66
N LYS A 4 -24.35 66.46 -3.33
CA LYS A 4 -24.08 65.96 -4.69
C LYS A 4 -24.10 64.43 -4.59
N LYS A 5 -25.11 63.78 -5.17
CA LYS A 5 -25.16 62.32 -5.28
C LYS A 5 -24.04 61.90 -6.23
N VAL A 6 -23.09 61.14 -5.70
CA VAL A 6 -22.10 60.42 -6.50
C VAL A 6 -22.87 59.28 -7.17
N ALA A 7 -22.79 59.17 -8.48
CA ALA A 7 -23.37 58.06 -9.21
C ALA A 7 -22.61 56.78 -8.81
N GLU A 8 -23.36 55.78 -8.36
CA GLU A 8 -22.84 54.44 -8.11
C GLU A 8 -22.64 53.82 -9.50
N GLU A 9 -21.39 53.76 -9.96
CA GLU A 9 -21.03 52.96 -11.12
C GLU A 9 -21.23 51.50 -10.75
N ASP A 10 -22.36 50.92 -11.15
CA ASP A 10 -22.53 49.48 -11.20
C ASP A 10 -21.46 48.94 -12.16
N LEU A 11 -20.37 48.41 -11.60
CA LEU A 11 -19.41 47.58 -12.33
C LEU A 11 -20.13 46.29 -12.76
N VAL A 12 -20.94 46.39 -13.82
CA VAL A 12 -21.45 45.24 -14.55
C VAL A 12 -20.23 44.61 -15.22
N VAL A 13 -19.70 43.54 -14.59
CA VAL A 13 -18.60 42.77 -15.14
C VAL A 13 -19.06 42.21 -16.50
N PRO A 14 -18.44 42.62 -17.61
CA PRO A 14 -18.84 42.15 -18.93
C PRO A 14 -18.59 40.65 -19.03
N PRO A 15 -19.38 39.90 -19.82
CA PRO A 15 -19.21 38.46 -19.97
C PRO A 15 -17.76 38.16 -20.42
N GLN A 16 -17.03 37.48 -19.53
CA GLN A 16 -15.65 37.02 -19.76
C GLN A 16 -15.67 35.74 -20.61
N ASP A 17 -14.61 35.53 -21.40
CA ASP A 17 -14.44 34.25 -22.09
C ASP A 17 -14.16 33.14 -21.07
N THR A 18 -15.13 32.24 -20.91
CA THR A 18 -15.10 31.14 -19.95
C THR A 18 -13.94 30.17 -20.21
N ARG A 19 -13.43 30.08 -21.44
CA ARG A 19 -12.28 29.22 -21.76
C ARG A 19 -10.97 29.83 -21.28
N ILE A 20 -10.81 31.14 -21.43
CA ILE A 20 -9.60 31.87 -20.97
C ILE A 20 -9.56 31.88 -19.44
N CYS A 21 -10.67 32.26 -18.80
CA CYS A 21 -10.78 32.21 -17.33
C CYS A 21 -10.60 30.79 -16.78
N GLY A 22 -11.18 29.78 -17.44
CA GLY A 22 -11.07 28.38 -17.03
C GLY A 22 -9.63 27.85 -17.11
N THR A 23 -8.92 28.14 -18.20
CA THR A 23 -7.53 27.71 -18.37
C THR A 23 -6.59 28.38 -17.37
N ILE A 24 -6.74 29.68 -17.13
CA ILE A 24 -5.96 30.40 -16.10
C ILE A 24 -6.23 29.82 -14.71
N CYS A 25 -7.50 29.59 -14.36
CA CYS A 25 -7.90 29.02 -13.07
C CYS A 25 -7.29 27.63 -12.84
N ILE A 26 -7.35 26.74 -13.83
CA ILE A 26 -6.74 25.41 -13.75
C ILE A 26 -5.21 25.51 -13.62
N CYS A 27 -4.55 26.40 -14.37
CA CYS A 27 -3.11 26.61 -14.27
C CYS A 27 -2.71 27.18 -12.90
N GLN A 28 -3.51 28.07 -12.32
CA GLN A 28 -3.27 28.60 -10.96
C GLN A 28 -3.45 27.51 -9.90
N MET A 29 -4.53 26.72 -9.97
CA MET A 29 -4.77 25.62 -9.02
C MET A 29 -3.69 24.55 -9.10
N THR A 30 -3.25 24.18 -10.30
CA THR A 30 -2.14 23.22 -10.49
C THR A 30 -0.82 23.75 -9.97
N LEU A 31 -0.53 25.05 -10.13
CA LEU A 31 0.67 25.68 -9.55
C LEU A 31 0.65 25.63 -8.02
N VAL A 32 -0.48 25.97 -7.39
CA VAL A 32 -0.62 25.91 -5.92
C VAL A 32 -0.45 24.47 -5.43
N LEU A 33 -1.16 23.51 -6.03
CA LEU A 33 -1.09 22.11 -5.60
C LEU A 33 0.31 21.50 -5.83
N SER A 34 0.98 21.82 -6.94
CA SER A 34 2.34 21.35 -7.18
C SER A 34 3.36 21.95 -6.22
N SER A 35 3.22 23.23 -5.87
CA SER A 35 4.09 23.88 -4.86
C SER A 35 3.96 23.23 -3.48
N VAL A 36 2.72 22.97 -3.04
CA VAL A 36 2.45 22.28 -1.77
C VAL A 36 2.98 20.85 -1.82
N ALA A 37 2.74 20.13 -2.92
CA ALA A 37 3.24 18.77 -3.10
C ALA A 37 4.77 18.70 -2.97
N LEU A 38 5.51 19.61 -3.60
CA LEU A 38 6.98 19.66 -3.50
C LEU A 38 7.45 19.81 -2.05
N VAL A 39 6.83 20.70 -1.27
CA VAL A 39 7.16 20.88 0.15
C VAL A 39 6.92 19.59 0.94
N TYR A 40 5.77 18.93 0.76
CA TYR A 40 5.49 17.67 1.45
C TYR A 40 6.45 16.55 1.04
N LEU A 41 6.80 16.46 -0.24
CA LEU A 41 7.74 15.46 -0.75
C LEU A 41 9.14 15.64 -0.20
N THR A 42 9.55 16.86 0.14
CA THR A 42 10.85 17.08 0.80
C THR A 42 10.94 16.32 2.14
N VAL A 43 9.86 16.32 2.92
CA VAL A 43 9.84 15.68 4.23
C VAL A 43 9.53 14.19 4.12
N ALA A 44 8.57 13.82 3.26
CA ALA A 44 8.08 12.45 3.15
C ALA A 44 9.01 11.54 2.37
N ILE A 45 9.73 12.04 1.36
CA ILE A 45 10.55 11.22 0.46
C ILE A 45 12.01 11.69 0.43
N TYR A 46 12.29 12.99 0.26
CA TYR A 46 13.66 13.45 0.10
C TYR A 46 14.54 13.20 1.34
N MET A 47 14.04 13.55 2.54
CA MET A 47 14.77 13.29 3.79
C MET A 47 15.08 11.79 4.01
N PRO A 48 14.10 10.87 3.97
CA PRO A 48 14.39 9.45 4.17
C PRO A 48 15.26 8.85 3.06
N SER A 49 15.02 9.18 1.78
CA SER A 49 15.83 8.67 0.67
C SER A 49 17.28 9.14 0.75
N THR A 50 17.52 10.40 1.09
CA THR A 50 18.89 10.93 1.25
C THR A 50 19.63 10.25 2.41
N ARG A 51 18.93 9.93 3.51
CA ARG A 51 19.52 9.15 4.61
C ARG A 51 19.84 7.72 4.18
N ALA A 52 18.98 7.09 3.40
CA ALA A 52 19.23 5.76 2.84
C ALA A 52 20.46 5.75 1.92
N PHE A 53 20.60 6.72 1.00
CA PHE A 53 21.76 6.82 0.12
C PHE A 53 23.07 7.09 0.87
N LYS A 54 23.02 7.90 1.94
CA LYS A 54 24.20 8.21 2.78
C LYS A 54 24.53 7.13 3.81
N SER A 55 23.67 6.13 3.99
CA SER A 55 23.86 5.09 5.00
C SER A 55 25.04 4.14 4.71
N GLY A 56 25.47 4.05 3.45
CA GLY A 56 26.55 3.15 3.04
C GLY A 56 26.26 1.68 3.35
N ILE A 57 24.97 1.29 3.32
CA ILE A 57 24.53 -0.10 3.52
C ILE A 57 24.83 -0.89 2.24
N ASP A 58 25.42 -2.07 2.41
CA ASP A 58 25.69 -2.99 1.31
C ASP A 58 24.36 -3.65 0.85
N PRO A 59 24.04 -3.67 -0.47
CA PRO A 59 22.85 -4.33 -1.00
C PRO A 59 22.92 -5.85 -0.97
N THR A 60 24.04 -6.46 -0.57
CA THR A 60 24.14 -7.92 -0.39
C THR A 60 23.57 -8.35 0.96
N PRO A 61 22.55 -9.24 0.98
CA PRO A 61 21.95 -9.68 2.25
C PRO A 61 22.87 -10.65 2.99
N VAL A 62 22.99 -10.46 4.31
CA VAL A 62 23.60 -11.41 5.24
C VAL A 62 22.54 -11.98 6.18
N MET A 63 22.83 -13.06 6.91
CA MET A 63 21.85 -13.63 7.84
C MET A 63 21.93 -13.00 9.22
N CYS A 64 20.85 -12.35 9.65
CA CYS A 64 20.68 -11.91 11.03
C CYS A 64 20.01 -13.00 11.87
N THR A 65 20.45 -13.15 13.12
CA THR A 65 19.79 -13.99 14.13
C THR A 65 19.42 -13.17 15.35
N THR A 66 18.16 -13.16 15.73
CA THR A 66 17.69 -12.42 16.92
C THR A 66 18.27 -13.02 18.19
N THR A 67 18.90 -12.18 19.02
CA THR A 67 19.53 -12.57 20.28
C THR A 67 18.67 -12.24 21.49
N ARG A 68 18.01 -11.08 21.47
CA ARG A 68 17.12 -10.62 22.54
C ARG A 68 16.10 -9.62 21.97
N ALA A 69 14.87 -9.66 22.47
CA ALA A 69 13.85 -8.65 22.23
C ALA A 69 13.43 -8.03 23.56
N LEU A 70 13.67 -6.74 23.74
CA LEU A 70 13.40 -6.03 24.99
C LEU A 70 12.24 -5.06 24.81
N ASN A 71 11.23 -5.17 25.67
CA ASN A 71 10.20 -4.16 25.84
C ASN A 71 10.70 -3.12 26.86
N LYS A 72 10.73 -1.84 26.48
CA LYS A 72 11.18 -0.76 27.35
C LYS A 72 10.18 0.39 27.29
N ASP A 73 9.77 0.90 28.44
CA ASP A 73 8.69 1.91 28.56
C ASP A 73 9.10 3.33 28.13
N ASN A 74 10.42 3.62 28.14
CA ASN A 74 10.96 4.88 27.64
C ASN A 74 12.21 4.61 26.80
N CYS A 75 12.04 4.70 25.50
CA CYS A 75 13.09 4.44 24.53
C CYS A 75 13.60 5.70 23.86
N GLU A 76 14.89 5.71 23.52
CA GLU A 76 15.45 6.70 22.60
C GLU A 76 15.24 6.27 21.13
N TRP A 77 15.20 4.95 20.88
CA TRP A 77 14.99 4.33 19.58
C TRP A 77 14.24 3.00 19.72
N GLY A 78 13.45 2.63 18.71
CA GLY A 78 12.76 1.35 18.60
C GLY A 78 13.09 0.64 17.29
N SER A 79 12.90 -0.69 17.24
CA SER A 79 13.19 -1.49 16.04
C SER A 79 12.15 -1.35 14.93
N CYS A 80 10.93 -0.94 15.26
CA CYS A 80 9.91 -0.56 14.30
C CYS A 80 9.18 0.68 14.81
N GLY A 81 8.86 1.59 13.89
CA GLY A 81 8.10 2.79 14.17
C GLY A 81 7.04 2.99 13.10
N GLU A 82 5.79 3.06 13.52
CA GLU A 82 4.73 3.60 12.69
C GLU A 82 4.89 5.13 12.75
N TRP A 83 5.02 5.80 11.60
CA TRP A 83 5.28 7.24 11.42
C TRP A 83 6.75 7.70 11.45
N CYS A 84 7.25 8.16 10.29
CA CYS A 84 8.61 8.67 10.11
C CYS A 84 8.91 10.02 10.81
N LEU A 85 7.89 10.72 11.32
CA LEU A 85 8.01 12.03 11.96
C LEU A 85 7.90 11.99 13.48
N SER A 86 7.36 10.91 14.04
CA SER A 86 7.24 10.76 15.48
C SER A 86 8.59 10.32 16.02
N LYS A 87 9.16 11.10 16.95
CA LYS A 87 10.21 10.54 17.83
C LYS A 87 9.58 9.38 18.60
N THR A 88 10.30 8.28 18.74
CA THR A 88 9.87 7.15 19.58
C THR A 88 9.83 7.62 21.04
N SER A 89 8.75 8.27 21.46
CA SER A 89 8.54 8.71 22.83
C SER A 89 7.46 7.83 23.45
N GLY A 90 7.87 6.88 24.30
CA GLY A 90 6.98 5.92 24.95
C GLY A 90 7.55 4.50 24.94
N ALA A 91 6.65 3.54 25.22
CA ALA A 91 6.99 2.12 25.25
C ALA A 91 7.37 1.63 23.85
N CYS A 92 8.53 0.99 23.72
CA CYS A 92 9.04 0.48 22.47
C CYS A 92 9.67 -0.91 22.62
N ILE A 93 9.80 -1.60 21.49
CA ILE A 93 10.52 -2.88 21.42
C ILE A 93 11.88 -2.66 20.73
N GLN A 94 12.93 -3.16 21.36
CA GLN A 94 14.29 -3.19 20.83
C GLN A 94 14.72 -4.63 20.55
N ILE A 95 14.85 -4.96 19.28
CA ILE A 95 15.35 -6.23 18.77
C ILE A 95 16.84 -6.09 18.54
N TYR A 96 17.62 -6.94 19.19
CA TYR A 96 19.05 -7.07 18.96
C TYR A 96 19.30 -8.34 18.17
N VAL A 97 20.21 -8.24 17.20
CA VAL A 97 20.53 -9.34 16.31
C VAL A 97 22.03 -9.53 16.21
N ASN A 98 22.44 -10.74 15.85
CA ASN A 98 23.82 -11.06 15.50
C ASN A 98 23.93 -11.30 13.99
N LEU A 99 24.95 -10.70 13.37
CA LEU A 99 25.25 -10.79 11.94
C LEU A 99 26.00 -12.09 11.62
N ARG A 100 25.60 -12.78 10.55
CA ARG A 100 26.26 -13.99 10.05
C ARG A 100 26.48 -13.85 8.55
N SER A 101 27.75 -13.83 8.13
CA SER A 101 28.11 -13.89 6.71
C SER A 101 27.90 -15.29 6.15
N ASN A 102 27.61 -15.36 4.85
CA ASN A 102 27.47 -16.63 4.15
C ASN A 102 28.82 -17.39 4.20
N GLY A 103 28.81 -18.65 4.68
CA GLY A 103 30.03 -19.45 4.88
C GLY A 103 30.49 -19.63 6.34
N SER A 104 29.72 -19.19 7.35
CA SER A 104 30.07 -19.45 8.76
C SER A 104 29.91 -20.93 9.12
N ASN A 105 31.01 -21.62 9.40
CA ASN A 105 31.02 -22.98 9.93
C ASN A 105 30.49 -23.02 11.37
N LEU A 106 29.51 -23.90 11.63
CA LEU A 106 28.97 -24.14 12.97
C LEU A 106 29.93 -25.05 13.74
N ILE A 107 30.78 -24.46 14.58
CA ILE A 107 31.62 -25.22 15.51
C ILE A 107 30.89 -25.26 16.86
N PHE A 108 30.28 -26.40 17.16
CA PHE A 108 29.71 -26.68 18.47
C PHE A 108 30.85 -27.06 19.41
N GLN A 109 31.34 -26.12 20.22
CA GLN A 109 32.46 -26.37 21.14
C GLN A 109 31.94 -26.57 22.56
N ASN A 110 32.17 -27.75 23.11
CA ASN A 110 31.88 -28.12 24.51
C ASN A 110 30.41 -27.98 24.92
N CYS A 111 29.47 -28.45 24.09
CA CYS A 111 28.06 -28.55 24.47
C CYS A 111 27.86 -29.66 25.50
N THR A 112 27.82 -29.33 26.78
CA THR A 112 27.53 -30.27 27.88
C THR A 112 26.02 -30.52 28.08
N ASN A 113 25.16 -29.65 27.54
CA ASN A 113 23.70 -29.78 27.59
C ASN A 113 23.11 -29.73 26.18
N SER A 114 22.96 -30.89 25.56
CA SER A 114 22.11 -31.08 24.39
C SER A 114 20.68 -31.34 24.84
N ALA A 115 19.73 -30.48 24.47
CA ALA A 115 18.31 -30.71 24.70
C ALA A 115 17.60 -30.92 23.37
N ASN A 116 16.93 -32.06 23.21
CA ASN A 116 15.95 -32.24 22.15
C ASN A 116 14.75 -31.36 22.44
N LYS A 117 14.53 -30.35 21.61
CA LYS A 117 13.33 -29.51 21.67
C LYS A 117 12.42 -29.88 20.51
N THR A 118 11.26 -30.43 20.84
CA THR A 118 10.11 -30.54 19.95
C THR A 118 9.19 -29.35 20.22
N CYS A 119 8.87 -28.57 19.19
CA CYS A 119 7.92 -27.48 19.31
C CYS A 119 6.53 -28.06 19.54
N TYR A 120 5.91 -27.75 20.68
CA TYR A 120 4.52 -28.13 20.94
C TYR A 120 3.58 -27.10 20.30
N GLY A 121 2.67 -27.60 19.45
CA GLY A 121 1.45 -26.89 19.07
C GLY A 121 0.60 -26.56 20.30
N ILE A 122 -0.41 -25.70 20.13
CA ILE A 122 -1.37 -25.30 21.18
C ILE A 122 -1.76 -26.50 22.06
N ASP A 123 -1.72 -26.32 23.39
CA ASP A 123 -2.06 -27.34 24.38
C ASP A 123 -3.36 -28.05 23.99
N GLN A 124 -3.20 -29.29 23.55
CA GLN A 124 -4.29 -30.15 23.09
C GLN A 124 -5.32 -30.43 24.19
N ASP A 125 -4.94 -30.19 25.45
CA ASP A 125 -5.73 -30.39 26.65
C ASP A 125 -6.72 -29.24 26.94
N ARG A 126 -6.57 -28.09 26.27
CA ARG A 126 -7.45 -26.93 26.44
C ARG A 126 -8.43 -26.71 25.28
N ALA A 127 -8.31 -27.48 24.21
CA ALA A 127 -9.19 -27.41 23.06
C ALA A 127 -10.47 -28.24 23.28
N ASP A 128 -11.63 -27.66 22.96
CA ASP A 128 -12.93 -28.31 23.17
C ASP A 128 -13.02 -29.62 22.39
N LYS A 129 -13.18 -30.72 23.12
CA LYS A 129 -13.28 -32.08 22.58
C LYS A 129 -14.73 -32.52 22.53
N ALA A 130 -15.26 -32.70 21.32
CA ALA A 130 -16.58 -33.27 21.09
C ALA A 130 -16.46 -34.79 20.88
N ARG A 131 -17.28 -35.59 21.58
CA ARG A 131 -17.35 -37.04 21.36
C ARG A 131 -18.62 -37.32 20.60
N CYS A 132 -18.51 -37.87 19.39
CA CYS A 132 -19.66 -38.24 18.58
C CYS A 132 -20.38 -39.49 19.13
N ILE A 133 -20.94 -39.37 20.34
CA ILE A 133 -21.79 -40.32 21.04
C ILE A 133 -23.05 -39.55 21.44
N ASN A 134 -24.24 -40.09 21.21
CA ASN A 134 -25.52 -39.45 21.58
C ASN A 134 -25.70 -38.00 21.06
N ASP A 135 -25.55 -37.78 19.74
CA ASP A 135 -25.88 -36.53 19.04
C ASP A 135 -25.02 -35.26 19.29
N GLU A 136 -23.92 -35.32 20.06
CA GLU A 136 -23.01 -34.15 20.25
C GLU A 136 -22.49 -33.57 18.92
N CYS A 137 -22.37 -34.40 17.88
CA CYS A 137 -21.84 -34.01 16.57
C CYS A 137 -22.87 -33.39 15.62
N LYS A 138 -24.11 -33.16 16.08
CA LYS A 138 -25.18 -32.52 15.29
C LYS A 138 -24.92 -31.04 15.00
N ASN A 139 -24.14 -30.35 15.84
CA ASN A 139 -23.94 -28.90 15.75
C ASN A 139 -22.48 -28.46 15.55
N LEU A 140 -21.59 -29.38 15.15
CA LEU A 140 -20.19 -29.04 14.86
C LEU A 140 -20.10 -28.03 13.72
N THR A 141 -19.44 -26.91 13.99
CA THR A 141 -19.21 -25.82 13.03
C THR A 141 -17.79 -25.32 13.21
N GLY A 142 -16.98 -25.37 12.15
CA GLY A 142 -15.55 -25.04 12.20
C GLY A 142 -14.66 -26.15 11.66
N THR A 143 -13.37 -26.06 11.97
CA THR A 143 -12.35 -27.04 11.58
C THR A 143 -12.05 -27.95 12.76
N PHE A 144 -12.13 -29.25 12.53
CA PHE A 144 -11.94 -30.27 13.55
C PHE A 144 -10.87 -31.27 13.14
N ASN A 145 -10.04 -31.68 14.10
CA ASN A 145 -9.18 -32.83 13.97
C ASN A 145 -9.85 -34.03 14.64
N CYS A 146 -10.33 -34.99 13.86
CA CYS A 146 -11.10 -36.11 14.35
C CYS A 146 -10.28 -37.41 14.34
N THR A 147 -10.45 -38.22 15.38
CA THR A 147 -9.85 -39.56 15.52
C THR A 147 -10.90 -40.51 16.11
N ALA A 148 -11.37 -41.48 15.32
CA ALA A 148 -12.30 -42.54 15.76
C ALA A 148 -13.53 -42.00 16.54
N GLY A 149 -14.22 -41.01 15.97
CA GLY A 149 -15.42 -40.40 16.57
C GLY A 149 -15.15 -39.39 17.69
N GLN A 150 -13.90 -39.07 17.99
CA GLN A 150 -13.53 -37.96 18.87
C GLN A 150 -13.00 -36.80 18.05
N CYS A 151 -13.64 -35.63 18.10
CA CYS A 151 -13.29 -34.46 17.30
C CYS A 151 -12.81 -33.31 18.19
N LEU A 152 -11.59 -32.84 17.93
CA LEU A 152 -11.00 -31.70 18.61
C LEU A 152 -11.28 -30.41 17.82
N ASN A 153 -11.85 -29.39 18.47
CA ASN A 153 -12.04 -28.08 17.84
C ASN A 153 -10.69 -27.36 17.72
N ILE A 154 -10.27 -27.09 16.49
CA ILE A 154 -9.02 -26.36 16.22
C ILE A 154 -9.27 -25.01 15.54
N THR A 155 -10.54 -24.61 15.40
CA THR A 155 -10.97 -23.40 14.67
C THR A 155 -10.40 -22.11 15.25
N ASP A 156 -10.23 -22.08 16.57
CA ASP A 156 -9.69 -20.90 17.27
C ASP A 156 -8.17 -20.83 17.23
N ALA A 157 -7.55 -21.97 16.96
CA ALA A 157 -6.12 -22.21 17.04
C ALA A 157 -5.45 -22.15 15.66
N PHE A 158 -6.15 -22.52 14.59
CA PHE A 158 -5.61 -22.67 13.25
C PHE A 158 -6.56 -22.18 12.16
N GLU A 159 -6.02 -21.49 11.16
CA GLU A 159 -6.68 -21.15 9.91
C GLU A 159 -6.16 -22.07 8.82
N CYS A 160 -7.05 -22.90 8.27
CA CYS A 160 -6.69 -23.90 7.25
C CYS A 160 -7.18 -23.46 5.86
N ILE A 161 -6.24 -23.28 4.94
CA ILE A 161 -6.50 -23.03 3.52
C ILE A 161 -6.41 -24.37 2.78
N PHE A 162 -7.49 -24.76 2.11
CA PHE A 162 -7.59 -26.03 1.39
C PHE A 162 -8.39 -25.89 0.09
N HIS A 163 -7.93 -26.58 -0.95
CA HIS A 163 -8.57 -26.56 -2.28
C HIS A 163 -9.31 -27.87 -2.61
N ASN A 164 -8.93 -28.97 -1.96
CA ASN A 164 -9.49 -30.31 -2.23
C ASN A 164 -10.20 -30.85 -0.98
N SER A 165 -11.47 -31.21 -1.12
CA SER A 165 -12.26 -31.84 -0.05
C SER A 165 -13.11 -32.99 -0.57
N ASP A 166 -13.34 -33.98 0.29
CA ASP A 166 -14.23 -35.10 0.00
C ASP A 166 -15.71 -34.68 -0.03
N ALA A 167 -16.55 -35.58 -0.56
CA ALA A 167 -17.98 -35.43 -0.51
C ALA A 167 -18.49 -35.26 0.95
N PRO A 168 -19.49 -34.39 1.19
CA PRO A 168 -19.96 -34.09 2.52
C PRO A 168 -20.68 -35.29 3.16
N VAL A 169 -20.28 -35.63 4.39
CA VAL A 169 -20.89 -36.67 5.21
C VAL A 169 -21.72 -36.03 6.31
N LYS A 170 -22.95 -36.48 6.50
CA LYS A 170 -23.81 -36.03 7.62
C LYS A 170 -23.57 -36.90 8.85
N CYS A 171 -23.12 -36.28 9.93
CA CYS A 171 -22.89 -36.98 11.21
C CYS A 171 -24.19 -37.25 11.98
N SER A 172 -25.28 -36.55 11.66
CA SER A 172 -26.61 -36.81 12.23
C SER A 172 -27.40 -37.81 11.38
N GLY A 173 -27.46 -39.07 11.81
CA GLY A 173 -28.32 -40.10 11.19
C GLY A 173 -29.76 -40.02 11.71
N ARG A 174 -30.77 -40.22 10.86
CA ARG A 174 -32.21 -40.23 11.25
C ARG A 174 -32.63 -41.41 12.16
N ARG A 175 -31.71 -42.28 12.61
CA ARG A 175 -32.02 -43.51 13.39
C ARG A 175 -30.91 -43.92 14.37
N GLY A 176 -30.19 -42.97 14.99
CA GLY A 176 -29.17 -43.30 16.00
C GLY A 176 -27.91 -44.04 15.50
N LYS A 177 -27.77 -44.27 14.19
CA LYS A 177 -26.50 -44.71 13.59
C LYS A 177 -25.61 -43.49 13.41
N ILE A 178 -24.56 -43.40 14.23
CA ILE A 178 -23.57 -42.33 14.16
C ILE A 178 -22.54 -42.73 13.10
N ASN A 179 -22.63 -42.11 11.92
CA ASN A 179 -21.75 -42.42 10.77
C ASN A 179 -20.33 -41.84 10.93
N CYS A 180 -20.09 -41.06 11.99
CA CYS A 180 -18.82 -40.39 12.24
C CYS A 180 -17.95 -41.12 13.28
N MET A 181 -18.23 -42.39 13.59
CA MET A 181 -17.38 -43.21 14.48
C MET A 181 -16.04 -43.57 13.82
N ASP A 182 -15.98 -43.65 12.49
CA ASP A 182 -14.78 -44.08 11.75
C ASP A 182 -14.04 -42.94 11.03
N ILE A 183 -14.42 -41.68 11.27
CA ILE A 183 -13.73 -40.55 10.63
C ILE A 183 -12.38 -40.28 11.30
N SER A 184 -11.36 -40.09 10.46
CA SER A 184 -10.00 -39.80 10.89
C SER A 184 -9.35 -38.73 9.99
N GLY A 185 -8.69 -37.77 10.63
CA GLY A 185 -8.00 -36.65 9.99
C GLY A 185 -8.75 -35.32 10.13
N LEU A 186 -8.45 -34.41 9.21
CA LEU A 186 -8.91 -33.03 9.26
C LEU A 186 -10.26 -32.85 8.53
N TYR A 187 -11.24 -32.27 9.21
CA TYR A 187 -12.59 -32.06 8.67
C TYR A 187 -13.01 -30.61 8.82
N SER A 188 -13.64 -30.08 7.77
CA SER A 188 -14.40 -28.83 7.83
C SER A 188 -15.88 -29.18 7.99
N CYS A 189 -16.48 -28.77 9.11
CA CYS A 189 -17.86 -29.05 9.45
C CYS A 189 -18.71 -27.78 9.43
N SER A 190 -19.93 -27.90 8.93
CA SER A 190 -20.97 -26.88 9.00
C SER A 190 -22.27 -27.53 9.46
N ARG A 191 -22.73 -27.17 10.67
CA ARG A 191 -23.98 -27.67 11.27
C ARG A 191 -24.11 -29.21 11.23
N GLY A 192 -23.04 -29.91 11.60
CA GLY A 192 -23.00 -31.39 11.64
C GLY A 192 -22.86 -32.08 10.28
N THR A 193 -22.68 -31.33 9.19
CA THR A 193 -22.26 -31.86 7.88
C THR A 193 -20.77 -31.59 7.69
N CYS A 194 -19.96 -32.65 7.61
CA CYS A 194 -18.50 -32.57 7.61
C CYS A 194 -17.91 -33.07 6.29
N ARG A 195 -16.90 -32.37 5.77
CA ARG A 195 -16.10 -32.77 4.61
C ARG A 195 -14.64 -32.96 5.02
N LYS A 196 -14.02 -34.04 4.56
CA LYS A 196 -12.61 -34.31 4.82
C LYS A 196 -11.74 -33.39 3.96
N ILE A 197 -10.74 -32.76 4.58
CA ILE A 197 -9.76 -31.92 3.89
C ILE A 197 -8.63 -32.83 3.39
N ARG A 198 -8.34 -32.80 2.09
CA ARG A 198 -7.24 -33.59 1.49
C ARG A 198 -5.98 -32.75 1.36
N THR A 199 -4.82 -33.40 1.52
CA THR A 199 -3.52 -32.81 1.18
C THR A 199 -3.43 -32.59 -0.33
N PRO A 200 -2.85 -31.46 -0.79
CA PRO A 200 -2.15 -30.43 -0.02
C PRO A 200 -3.10 -29.42 0.63
N TYR A 201 -2.87 -29.13 1.91
CA TYR A 201 -3.52 -28.05 2.66
C TYR A 201 -2.46 -27.34 3.50
N ASN A 202 -2.66 -26.05 3.78
CA ASN A 202 -1.81 -25.29 4.70
C ASN A 202 -2.66 -24.82 5.88
N CYS A 203 -2.28 -25.21 7.10
CA CYS A 203 -2.95 -24.80 8.33
C CYS A 203 -1.99 -23.97 9.17
N ASP A 204 -2.18 -22.65 9.14
CA ASP A 204 -1.38 -21.70 9.91
C ASP A 204 -2.03 -21.41 11.27
N ARG A 205 -1.22 -21.13 12.29
CA ARG A 205 -1.73 -20.85 13.64
C ARG A 205 -2.39 -19.46 13.69
N ARG A 206 -3.63 -19.39 14.19
CA ARG A 206 -4.37 -18.15 14.39
C ARG A 206 -3.89 -17.47 15.69
N CYS A 207 -3.37 -16.25 15.58
CA CYS A 207 -3.12 -15.37 16.73
C CYS A 207 -4.13 -14.22 16.67
N GLY A 208 -4.95 -14.05 17.71
CA GLY A 208 -6.01 -13.04 17.69
C GLY A 208 -5.48 -11.62 17.86
N CYS A 209 -6.05 -10.65 17.13
CA CYS A 209 -6.07 -9.21 17.44
C CYS A 209 -7.22 -8.45 16.73
N VAL A 210 -7.75 -7.44 17.44
CA VAL A 210 -8.64 -6.30 17.05
C VAL A 210 -7.72 -5.05 16.90
N ASN A 211 -8.08 -3.86 16.41
CA ASN A 211 -8.55 -3.37 15.10
C ASN A 211 -7.69 -2.10 14.78
N THR A 212 -7.05 -2.06 13.59
CA THR A 212 -6.47 -0.91 12.82
C THR A 212 -5.26 -0.11 13.39
N LEU A 213 -4.22 0.31 12.64
CA LEU A 213 -3.97 0.46 11.19
C LEU A 213 -2.70 -0.29 10.73
N MET A 214 -2.83 -1.07 9.64
CA MET A 214 -1.81 -1.81 8.88
C MET A 214 -0.86 -2.78 9.60
N ASP A 215 -0.75 -2.79 10.94
CA ASP A 215 -0.08 -3.83 11.75
C ASP A 215 1.35 -4.24 11.28
N GLU A 216 2.00 -3.50 10.37
CA GLU A 216 3.29 -3.83 9.76
C GLU A 216 4.38 -3.93 10.83
N CYS A 217 4.35 -3.07 11.85
CA CYS A 217 5.29 -3.17 12.95
C CYS A 217 5.03 -4.36 13.85
N LYS A 218 3.77 -4.69 14.10
CA LYS A 218 3.42 -5.86 14.90
C LYS A 218 3.74 -7.17 14.18
N GLU A 219 3.53 -7.21 12.88
CA GLU A 219 3.95 -8.32 12.01
C GLU A 219 5.47 -8.43 11.97
N PHE A 220 6.18 -7.31 11.79
CA PHE A 220 7.64 -7.24 11.89
C PHE A 220 8.15 -7.78 13.23
N LEU A 221 7.53 -7.38 14.35
CA LEU A 221 7.89 -7.83 15.69
C LEU A 221 7.58 -9.32 15.89
N LYS A 222 6.47 -9.82 15.34
CA LYS A 222 6.11 -11.24 15.34
C LYS A 222 7.13 -12.08 14.58
N ASP A 223 7.58 -11.61 13.43
CA ASP A 223 8.47 -12.35 12.55
C ASP A 223 9.93 -12.31 13.04
N PHE A 224 10.40 -11.12 13.40
CA PHE A 224 11.81 -10.86 13.72
C PHE A 224 12.10 -10.77 15.23
N GLY A 225 11.09 -10.57 16.08
CA GLY A 225 11.27 -10.42 17.53
C GLY A 225 11.45 -11.72 18.33
N ARG A 226 11.38 -12.90 17.69
CA ARG A 226 11.57 -14.19 18.37
C ARG A 226 13.02 -14.37 18.81
N ASP A 227 13.28 -14.24 20.11
CA ASP A 227 14.62 -14.35 20.71
C ASP A 227 14.93 -15.73 21.35
N GLY A 228 13.92 -16.60 21.40
CA GLY A 228 14.01 -17.97 21.92
C GLY A 228 13.92 -18.08 23.44
N SER A 229 13.52 -17.00 24.13
CA SER A 229 13.14 -17.02 25.55
C SER A 229 11.96 -17.96 25.81
N ASP A 230 10.95 -17.97 24.92
CA ASP A 230 9.77 -18.83 24.97
C ASP A 230 10.01 -20.29 24.54
N HIS A 231 11.24 -20.78 24.68
CA HIS A 231 11.72 -22.07 24.16
C HIS A 231 11.61 -22.27 22.64
N ASN A 232 11.09 -21.29 21.89
CA ASN A 232 11.00 -21.29 20.43
C ASN A 232 12.35 -21.10 19.75
N ALA A 233 12.43 -21.43 18.45
CA ALA A 233 13.60 -21.11 17.64
C ALA A 233 13.75 -19.59 17.49
N ARG A 234 15.00 -19.11 17.59
CA ARG A 234 15.34 -17.70 17.30
C ARG A 234 15.00 -17.35 15.85
N ALA A 235 14.45 -16.16 15.64
CA ALA A 235 14.21 -15.63 14.30
C ALA A 235 15.54 -15.50 13.55
N ARG A 236 15.53 -15.94 12.29
CA ARG A 236 16.65 -15.82 11.35
C ARG A 236 16.11 -15.26 10.06
N PHE A 237 16.71 -14.19 9.57
CA PHE A 237 16.23 -13.48 8.38
C PHE A 237 17.37 -12.79 7.63
N PRO A 238 17.22 -12.59 6.31
CA PRO A 238 18.16 -11.77 5.55
C PRO A 238 18.09 -10.32 6.03
N CYS A 239 19.24 -9.71 6.25
CA CYS A 239 19.39 -8.33 6.68
C CYS A 239 20.57 -7.68 5.98
N PHE A 240 20.56 -6.35 5.96
CA PHE A 240 21.56 -5.52 5.31
C PHE A 240 22.23 -4.64 6.37
N TYR A 241 23.52 -4.39 6.22
CA TYR A 241 24.30 -3.62 7.18
C TYR A 241 25.33 -2.76 6.45
N SER A 242 25.82 -1.71 7.12
CA SER A 242 26.94 -0.93 6.62
C SER A 242 28.26 -1.47 7.16
N PRO A 243 29.27 -1.76 6.31
CA PRO A 243 30.61 -2.14 6.78
C PRO A 243 31.25 -1.10 7.69
N GLY A 244 30.97 0.19 7.47
CA GLY A 244 31.48 1.31 8.25
C GLY A 244 30.73 1.57 9.56
N LYS A 245 29.51 1.05 9.72
CA LYS A 245 28.70 1.22 10.95
C LYS A 245 27.81 0.00 11.19
N LYS A 246 28.21 -0.84 12.15
CA LYS A 246 27.56 -2.13 12.48
C LYS A 246 26.52 -2.06 13.60
N ASP A 247 26.23 -0.87 14.12
CA ASP A 247 25.31 -0.70 15.25
C ASP A 247 23.84 -0.91 14.86
N ILE A 248 23.53 -0.84 13.57
CA ILE A 248 22.17 -0.93 13.03
C ILE A 248 22.20 -1.84 11.81
N VAL A 249 21.15 -2.64 11.67
CA VAL A 249 20.88 -3.46 10.49
C VAL A 249 19.46 -3.19 10.02
N VAL A 250 19.19 -3.47 8.75
CA VAL A 250 17.87 -3.25 8.14
C VAL A 250 17.39 -4.57 7.54
N ALA A 251 16.12 -4.94 7.77
CA ALA A 251 15.56 -6.20 7.25
C ALA A 251 15.15 -6.09 5.77
N ARG A 252 14.78 -4.90 5.30
CA ARG A 252 14.40 -4.62 3.91
C ARG A 252 15.18 -3.42 3.42
N PHE A 253 16.07 -3.64 2.46
CA PHE A 253 16.83 -2.58 1.82
C PHE A 253 16.84 -2.81 0.32
N ASP A 254 16.22 -1.90 -0.42
CA ASP A 254 16.23 -1.92 -1.88
C ASP A 254 16.53 -0.50 -2.37
N LEU A 255 17.77 -0.30 -2.81
CA LEU A 255 18.25 0.99 -3.26
C LEU A 255 17.66 1.38 -4.62
N GLU A 256 17.47 0.41 -5.50
CA GLU A 256 17.02 0.61 -6.88
C GLU A 256 15.56 1.04 -6.90
N VAL A 257 14.71 0.35 -6.14
CA VAL A 257 13.30 0.72 -6.01
C VAL A 257 13.16 2.08 -5.32
N THR A 258 13.92 2.33 -4.26
CA THR A 258 13.91 3.62 -3.54
C THR A 258 14.34 4.77 -4.46
N TYR A 259 15.39 4.56 -5.26
CA TYR A 259 15.87 5.55 -6.22
C TYR A 259 14.83 5.84 -7.30
N ARG A 260 14.25 4.81 -7.92
CA ARG A 260 13.22 4.98 -8.95
C ARG A 260 11.99 5.71 -8.41
N GLN A 261 11.50 5.33 -7.23
CA GLN A 261 10.37 6.01 -6.58
C GLN A 261 10.69 7.47 -6.25
N PHE A 262 11.90 7.76 -5.75
CA PHE A 262 12.37 9.11 -5.49
C PHE A 262 12.41 9.97 -6.77
N VAL A 263 12.90 9.42 -7.88
CA VAL A 263 12.95 10.12 -9.17
C VAL A 263 11.54 10.44 -9.65
N PHE A 264 10.62 9.46 -9.71
CA PHE A 264 9.25 9.73 -10.15
C PHE A 264 8.54 10.76 -9.27
N ALA A 265 8.64 10.61 -7.94
CA ALA A 265 7.95 11.47 -7.01
C ALA A 265 8.49 12.92 -7.01
N SER A 266 9.77 13.13 -7.34
CA SER A 266 10.36 14.48 -7.43
C SER A 266 10.19 15.12 -8.80
N VAL A 267 10.34 14.35 -9.89
CA VAL A 267 10.31 14.87 -11.27
C VAL A 267 8.91 15.30 -11.66
N VAL A 268 7.88 14.49 -11.39
CA VAL A 268 6.51 14.78 -11.85
C VAL A 268 5.98 16.13 -11.33
N PRO A 269 6.02 16.43 -10.03
CA PRO A 269 5.56 17.72 -9.51
C PRO A 269 6.43 18.90 -9.96
N SER A 270 7.74 18.67 -10.13
CA SER A 270 8.67 19.70 -10.63
C SER A 270 8.34 20.10 -12.07
N VAL A 271 8.09 19.12 -12.95
CA VAL A 271 7.68 19.38 -14.34
C VAL A 271 6.34 20.10 -14.39
N LEU A 272 5.35 19.65 -13.62
CA LEU A 272 4.04 20.31 -13.54
C LEU A 272 4.17 21.77 -13.07
N PHE A 273 5.02 22.02 -12.07
CA PHE A 273 5.27 23.37 -11.58
C PHE A 273 5.90 24.27 -12.65
N VAL A 274 6.94 23.79 -13.34
CA VAL A 274 7.63 24.56 -14.41
C VAL A 274 6.70 24.83 -15.59
N VAL A 275 5.91 23.85 -16.02
CA VAL A 275 4.96 23.99 -17.12
C VAL A 275 3.86 24.99 -16.75
N SER A 276 3.23 24.86 -15.57
CA SER A 276 2.20 25.80 -15.11
C SER A 276 2.76 27.21 -14.96
N CYS A 277 3.98 27.37 -14.43
CA CYS A 277 4.63 28.67 -14.33
C CYS A 277 4.89 29.29 -15.71
N SER A 278 5.40 28.51 -16.66
CA SER A 278 5.67 28.97 -18.02
C SER A 278 4.40 29.44 -18.74
N ILE A 279 3.30 28.68 -18.61
CA ILE A 279 2.00 29.03 -19.19
C ILE A 279 1.47 30.33 -18.57
N LEU A 280 1.55 30.49 -17.25
CA LEU A 280 1.08 31.71 -16.59
C LEU A 280 1.91 32.94 -16.97
N LEU A 281 3.24 32.80 -17.09
CA LEU A 281 4.10 33.87 -17.59
C LEU A 281 3.77 34.26 -19.03
N MET A 282 3.48 33.27 -19.89
CA MET A 282 3.00 33.53 -21.25
C MET A 282 1.66 34.25 -21.23
N CYS A 283 0.67 33.78 -20.47
CA CYS A 283 -0.62 34.44 -20.33
C CYS A 283 -0.50 35.89 -19.83
N GLN A 284 0.42 36.19 -18.90
CA GLN A 284 0.66 37.57 -18.45
C GLN A 284 1.24 38.46 -19.54
N LYS A 285 2.01 37.90 -20.47
CA LYS A 285 2.62 38.65 -21.59
C LYS A 285 1.67 38.79 -22.77
N THR A 286 0.81 37.80 -22.99
CA THR A 286 -0.11 37.74 -24.13
C THR A 286 -1.48 38.28 -23.80
N VAL A 287 -1.98 38.24 -22.57
CA VAL A 287 -3.32 38.73 -22.22
C VAL A 287 -3.22 40.18 -21.75
N TYR A 288 -4.02 41.04 -22.36
CA TYR A 288 -4.24 42.40 -21.87
C TYR A 288 -5.73 42.60 -21.57
N VAL A 289 -6.01 43.49 -20.63
CA VAL A 289 -7.36 43.94 -20.31
C VAL A 289 -7.58 45.21 -21.11
N GLY A 290 -8.49 45.17 -22.08
CA GLY A 290 -8.91 46.38 -22.81
C GLY A 290 -9.80 47.26 -21.92
N ASP A 291 -10.03 48.51 -22.34
CA ASP A 291 -10.86 49.48 -21.60
C ASP A 291 -12.31 48.99 -21.36
N ASP A 292 -12.77 47.98 -22.12
CA ASP A 292 -14.05 47.28 -21.92
C ASP A 292 -14.01 46.22 -20.80
N ALA A 293 -12.97 46.17 -19.97
CA ALA A 293 -12.72 45.13 -18.95
C ALA A 293 -12.71 43.67 -19.49
N LYS A 294 -12.61 43.47 -20.81
CA LYS A 294 -12.52 42.16 -21.46
C LYS A 294 -11.06 41.74 -21.66
N MET A 295 -10.76 40.47 -21.34
CA MET A 295 -9.45 39.87 -21.62
C MET A 295 -9.32 39.54 -23.11
N ARG A 296 -8.23 40.01 -23.75
CA ARG A 296 -7.92 39.75 -25.16
C ARG A 296 -6.45 39.31 -25.32
N PHE A 297 -6.16 38.51 -26.33
CA PHE A 297 -4.79 38.13 -26.67
C PHE A 297 -4.11 39.20 -27.53
N LYS A 298 -2.97 39.73 -27.08
CA LYS A 298 -1.99 40.45 -27.90
C LYS A 298 -1.46 39.48 -28.95
N GLY A 299 -1.92 39.65 -30.19
CA GLY A 299 -1.33 38.98 -31.35
C GLY A 299 -2.20 37.95 -32.06
N CYS A 300 -3.52 37.89 -31.82
CA CYS A 300 -4.36 37.32 -32.86
C CYS A 300 -4.35 38.27 -34.05
N VAL A 301 -3.66 37.90 -35.12
CA VAL A 301 -4.16 38.18 -36.47
C VAL A 301 -5.51 37.48 -36.49
N ASP A 302 -6.58 38.26 -36.44
CA ASP A 302 -7.92 37.69 -36.45
C ASP A 302 -8.07 36.86 -37.73
N THR A 303 -8.43 35.59 -37.58
CA THR A 303 -8.88 34.77 -38.71
C THR A 303 -10.10 35.41 -39.40
N GLU A 304 -10.77 36.37 -38.74
CA GLU A 304 -11.80 37.23 -39.32
C GLU A 304 -11.26 38.29 -40.29
N THR A 305 -10.00 38.75 -40.17
CA THR A 305 -9.43 39.70 -41.14
C THR A 305 -9.08 39.04 -42.49
N ILE A 306 -8.93 37.71 -42.52
CA ILE A 306 -8.74 36.96 -43.77
C ILE A 306 -10.09 36.77 -44.51
N LEU A 307 -11.21 36.69 -43.78
CA LEU A 307 -12.55 36.57 -44.37
C LEU A 307 -13.08 37.91 -44.94
N ASN A 308 -12.75 39.05 -44.34
CA ASN A 308 -13.25 40.35 -44.81
C ASN A 308 -12.41 41.00 -45.93
N LYS A 309 -11.19 40.52 -46.20
CA LYS A 309 -10.37 41.06 -47.31
C LYS A 309 -10.77 40.56 -48.69
N ASN A 310 -11.56 39.49 -48.79
CA ASN A 310 -11.98 38.90 -50.06
C ASN A 310 -13.36 39.39 -50.55
N ASN A 311 -14.04 40.29 -49.82
CA ASN A 311 -15.39 40.76 -50.15
C ASN A 311 -15.46 42.25 -50.56
N VAL A 312 -14.47 42.73 -51.31
CA VAL A 312 -14.62 43.95 -52.11
C VAL A 312 -14.09 43.67 -53.52
N GLY A 313 -15.02 43.45 -54.45
CA GLY A 313 -14.72 43.37 -55.88
C GLY A 313 -15.63 42.43 -56.66
N ALA A 314 -16.90 42.82 -56.85
CA ALA A 314 -17.64 42.36 -58.03
C ALA A 314 -16.94 42.96 -59.28
N PRO A 315 -16.88 42.26 -60.44
CA PRO A 315 -18.07 42.18 -61.27
C PRO A 315 -18.29 40.88 -62.09
N THR A 316 -19.58 40.62 -62.33
CA THR A 316 -20.24 40.09 -63.56
C THR A 316 -19.90 38.74 -64.20
N ASN A 317 -21.01 38.02 -64.46
CA ASN A 317 -21.36 37.13 -65.58
C ASN A 317 -20.81 35.70 -65.65
N GLY A 318 -21.75 34.75 -65.73
CA GLY A 318 -21.72 33.71 -66.77
C GLY A 318 -21.57 32.26 -66.31
N ASP A 319 -22.71 31.59 -66.30
CA ASP A 319 -22.92 30.24 -66.89
C ASP A 319 -22.53 28.95 -66.12
N MET A 320 -23.25 27.91 -66.54
CA MET A 320 -23.57 26.61 -65.96
C MET A 320 -22.40 25.65 -65.66
N GLY A 321 -22.66 24.68 -64.76
CA GLY A 321 -22.28 23.29 -65.03
C GLY A 321 -21.69 22.50 -63.87
N GLY A 322 -22.54 21.66 -63.26
CA GLY A 322 -22.34 20.22 -63.00
C GLY A 322 -20.99 19.65 -62.55
N GLY A 323 -21.09 18.69 -61.61
CA GLY A 323 -20.28 17.47 -61.67
C GLY A 323 -19.61 17.10 -60.36
N GLY A 324 -19.98 15.93 -59.85
CA GLY A 324 -19.45 15.36 -58.61
C GLY A 324 -18.00 14.88 -58.70
N GLY A 325 -17.54 14.31 -57.59
CA GLY A 325 -16.25 13.66 -57.50
C GLY A 325 -15.86 13.48 -56.04
N ASP A 326 -16.06 12.27 -55.52
CA ASP A 326 -15.61 11.82 -54.22
C ASP A 326 -14.07 11.74 -54.12
N GLU A 327 -13.61 11.48 -52.89
CA GLU A 327 -12.42 10.71 -52.52
C GLU A 327 -11.07 11.42 -52.17
N VAL A 328 -10.82 11.44 -50.85
CA VAL A 328 -9.62 11.05 -50.05
C VAL A 328 -8.17 11.55 -50.31
N MET A 329 -7.63 12.11 -49.20
CA MET A 329 -6.37 11.78 -48.46
C MET A 329 -5.02 12.48 -48.72
N ALA A 330 -4.34 12.65 -47.56
CA ALA A 330 -2.91 12.85 -47.24
C ALA A 330 -2.31 14.23 -47.55
N LEU A 331 -1.69 14.95 -46.61
CA LEU A 331 -0.86 14.57 -45.44
C LEU A 331 -1.25 15.33 -44.17
#